data_AF-A0A3D1J3V4-F1
#
_entry.id   AF-A0A3D1J3V4-F1
#
_cell.length_a   1.000
_cell.length_b   1.000
_cell.length_c   1.000
_cell.angle_alpha   90.00
_cell.angle_beta   90.00
_cell.angle_gamma   90.00
#
_symmetry.space_group_name_H-M   'P 1'
#
loop_
_entity.id
_entity.type
_entity.pdbx_description
1 polymer ?
#
loop_
_entity_poly.entity_id
_entity_poly.type
_entity_poly.pdbx_seq_one_letter_code
_entity_poly.pdbx_strand_id
1 'polypeptide(L)'
;MNAPERYPAFSAVGIELEYVLADALTLDCVPIADQLLKSDDGQFATERQYRDLAWSNEFFMHVIELKNPRPSADLDALQHSCQSAVNALNESLGAHRACLMPTAMHPWMDPRTDARRWPHGNTDVYDTYARIFDCGTHGWANLQSMHINLPFADEDQFVRLHAAIRLILPIIPALAASSPIADGRFTGFADARLEAYRSNADRFPSIVGHLIPDPVAGESAYRDRVLAPMYREIAE
;
A
#
# COMPACT_ATOMS: atom_id res chain seq x y z
N MET A 1 24.66 11.31 12.50
CA MET A 1 23.26 10.89 12.30
C MET A 1 22.78 10.33 13.63
N ASN A 2 21.75 10.93 14.24
CA ASN A 2 21.17 10.37 15.46
C ASN A 2 20.55 9.01 15.13
N ALA A 3 20.66 8.04 16.04
CA ALA A 3 19.94 6.78 15.89
C ALA A 3 18.44 7.08 15.75
N PRO A 4 17.72 6.38 14.85
CA PRO A 4 16.28 6.55 14.73
C PRO A 4 15.61 6.30 16.08
N GLU A 5 14.62 7.13 16.41
CA GLU A 5 13.81 6.99 17.61
C GLU A 5 13.13 5.61 17.59
N ARG A 6 13.31 4.84 18.67
CA ARG A 6 12.74 3.49 18.79
C ARG A 6 11.53 3.54 19.70
N TYR A 7 10.38 3.08 19.21
CA TYR A 7 9.14 2.99 19.97
C TYR A 7 8.92 1.55 20.45
N PRO A 8 8.50 1.33 21.71
CA PRO A 8 8.07 0.01 22.17
C PRO A 8 6.92 -0.56 21.34
N ALA A 9 6.85 -1.87 21.23
CA ALA A 9 5.72 -2.53 20.56
C ALA A 9 4.38 -2.08 21.13
N PHE A 10 3.45 -1.75 20.23
CA PHE A 10 2.10 -1.22 20.52
C PHE A 10 2.06 0.14 21.24
N SER A 11 3.18 0.83 21.45
CA SER A 11 3.15 2.18 22.05
C SER A 11 2.69 3.26 21.07
N ALA A 12 2.77 2.98 19.77
CA ALA A 12 2.31 3.84 18.71
C ALA A 12 2.02 3.01 17.45
N VAL A 13 1.29 3.59 16.49
CA VAL A 13 0.91 2.95 15.24
C VAL A 13 1.10 3.91 14.05
N GLY A 14 1.65 3.40 12.96
CA GLY A 14 1.56 4.02 11.64
C GLY A 14 0.44 3.37 10.83
N ILE A 15 -0.34 4.16 10.12
CA ILE A 15 -1.42 3.74 9.25
C ILE A 15 -1.18 4.34 7.87
N GLU A 16 -1.31 3.51 6.85
CA GLU A 16 -1.37 3.91 5.45
C GLU A 16 -2.68 3.38 4.86
N LEU A 17 -3.34 4.19 4.04
CA LEU A 17 -4.60 3.88 3.37
C LEU A 17 -4.47 4.22 1.89
N GLU A 18 -4.61 3.23 1.02
CA GLU A 18 -4.54 3.40 -0.42
C GLU A 18 -5.94 3.41 -1.04
N TYR A 19 -6.21 4.41 -1.86
CA TYR A 19 -7.49 4.57 -2.55
C TYR A 19 -7.28 4.68 -4.05
N VAL A 20 -8.06 3.90 -4.81
CA VAL A 20 -8.21 4.13 -6.24
C VAL A 20 -9.04 5.40 -6.46
N LEU A 21 -8.62 6.20 -7.42
CA LEU A 21 -9.34 7.36 -7.92
C LEU A 21 -10.27 6.91 -9.04
N ALA A 22 -11.55 7.27 -8.94
CA ALA A 22 -12.57 6.92 -9.93
C ALA A 22 -13.38 8.16 -10.35
N ASP A 23 -13.94 8.16 -11.55
CA ASP A 23 -14.91 9.16 -11.98
C ASP A 23 -16.19 9.04 -11.13
N ALA A 24 -16.70 10.15 -10.62
CA ALA A 24 -17.76 10.16 -9.62
C ALA A 24 -19.14 9.71 -10.15
N LEU A 25 -19.32 9.61 -11.46
CA LEU A 25 -20.58 9.18 -12.07
C LEU A 25 -20.52 7.72 -12.57
N THR A 26 -19.44 7.39 -13.25
CA THR A 26 -19.24 6.09 -13.89
C THR A 26 -18.55 5.08 -12.98
N LEU A 27 -17.81 5.59 -11.99
CA LEU A 27 -16.86 4.83 -11.17
C LEU A 27 -15.76 4.18 -12.01
N ASP A 28 -15.48 4.69 -13.21
CA ASP A 28 -14.33 4.24 -14.00
C ASP A 28 -13.03 4.81 -13.41
N CYS A 29 -11.97 4.01 -13.45
CA CYS A 29 -10.67 4.37 -12.91
C CYS A 29 -10.09 5.62 -13.60
N VAL A 30 -9.58 6.59 -12.83
CA VAL A 30 -9.00 7.84 -13.36
C VAL A 30 -7.57 8.08 -12.85
N PRO A 31 -6.57 8.18 -13.73
CA PRO A 31 -5.17 8.37 -13.33
C PRO A 31 -4.82 9.85 -13.14
N ILE A 32 -5.21 10.44 -12.01
CA ILE A 32 -5.08 11.89 -11.73
C ILE A 32 -4.45 12.23 -10.36
N ALA A 33 -3.78 11.29 -9.69
CA ALA A 33 -3.17 11.52 -8.39
C ALA A 33 -2.15 12.68 -8.41
N ASP A 34 -1.48 12.90 -9.55
CA ASP A 34 -0.55 14.01 -9.76
C ASP A 34 -1.22 15.37 -9.62
N GLN A 35 -2.48 15.50 -10.01
CA GLN A 35 -3.25 16.73 -9.86
C GLN A 35 -3.53 17.05 -8.39
N LEU A 36 -3.69 16.04 -7.53
CA LEU A 36 -3.88 16.22 -6.09
C LEU A 36 -2.60 16.62 -5.36
N LEU A 37 -1.46 16.15 -5.87
CA LEU A 37 -0.13 16.36 -5.30
C LEU A 37 0.63 17.52 -5.97
N LYS A 38 -0.03 18.23 -6.89
CA LYS A 38 0.47 19.46 -7.46
C LYS A 38 0.39 20.57 -6.41
N SER A 39 1.52 21.23 -6.19
CA SER A 39 1.64 22.36 -5.29
C SER A 39 1.14 23.66 -5.93
N ASP A 40 0.97 24.71 -5.12
CA ASP A 40 0.37 25.98 -5.54
C ASP A 40 1.23 26.73 -6.59
N ASP A 41 2.54 26.46 -6.63
CA ASP A 41 3.46 26.99 -7.66
C ASP A 41 3.49 26.13 -8.94
N GLY A 42 2.66 25.09 -8.98
CA GLY A 42 2.50 24.18 -10.10
C GLY A 42 3.51 23.04 -10.18
N GLN A 43 4.39 22.87 -9.18
CA GLN A 43 5.32 21.74 -9.15
C GLN A 43 4.63 20.46 -8.68
N PHE A 44 4.95 19.34 -9.33
CA PHE A 44 4.47 18.02 -8.93
C PHE A 44 5.33 17.47 -7.80
N ALA A 45 4.70 17.17 -6.67
CA ALA A 45 5.35 16.53 -5.54
C ALA A 45 4.96 15.04 -5.45
N THR A 46 5.80 14.24 -4.81
CA THR A 46 5.51 12.84 -4.45
C THR A 46 4.72 12.74 -3.15
N GLU A 47 4.74 13.80 -2.34
CA GLU A 47 4.04 13.86 -1.06
C GLU A 47 3.58 15.31 -0.78
N ARG A 48 2.39 15.44 -0.19
CA ARG A 48 1.82 16.69 0.27
C ARG A 48 1.33 16.55 1.70
N GLN A 49 1.76 17.44 2.58
CA GLN A 49 1.28 17.47 3.95
C GLN A 49 -0.19 17.90 4.03
N TYR A 50 -0.98 17.17 4.81
CA TYR A 50 -2.33 17.54 5.20
C TYR A 50 -2.47 17.44 6.72
N ARG A 51 -2.34 18.57 7.42
CA ARG A 51 -2.30 18.64 8.89
C ARG A 51 -1.19 17.75 9.47
N ASP A 52 -1.55 16.78 10.30
CA ASP A 52 -0.71 15.76 10.91
C ASP A 52 -0.51 14.52 10.02
N LEU A 53 -1.19 14.46 8.88
CA LEU A 53 -1.09 13.40 7.87
C LEU A 53 -0.36 13.88 6.61
N ALA A 54 -0.16 12.96 5.67
CA ALA A 54 0.33 13.25 4.33
C ALA A 54 -0.45 12.46 3.28
N TRP A 55 -0.56 13.05 2.09
CA TRP A 55 -1.00 12.37 0.88
C TRP A 55 0.22 12.11 0.02
N SER A 56 0.38 10.89 -0.50
CA SER A 56 1.53 10.49 -1.29
C SER A 56 1.11 9.78 -2.58
N ASN A 57 2.00 9.85 -3.56
CA ASN A 57 1.85 9.08 -4.76
C ASN A 57 2.10 7.60 -4.47
N GLU A 58 1.50 6.75 -5.28
CA GLU A 58 1.87 5.35 -5.39
C GLU A 58 2.57 5.06 -6.71
N PHE A 59 2.88 3.78 -6.96
CA PHE A 59 3.42 3.32 -8.24
C PHE A 59 2.59 3.81 -9.45
N PHE A 60 1.27 3.86 -9.30
CA PHE A 60 0.34 4.24 -10.35
C PHE A 60 -0.44 5.51 -10.01
N MET A 61 -0.69 6.33 -11.04
CA MET A 61 -1.38 7.62 -10.97
C MET A 61 -2.86 7.52 -10.60
N HIS A 62 -3.46 6.34 -10.66
CA HIS A 62 -4.85 6.14 -10.24
C HIS A 62 -4.97 5.74 -8.78
N VAL A 63 -3.86 5.69 -8.03
CA VAL A 63 -3.84 5.41 -6.60
C VAL A 63 -3.28 6.61 -5.86
N ILE A 64 -3.93 6.98 -4.75
CA ILE A 64 -3.42 7.95 -3.78
C ILE A 64 -3.29 7.25 -2.42
N GLU A 65 -2.19 7.50 -1.73
CA GLU A 65 -1.95 7.01 -0.37
C GLU A 65 -2.21 8.15 0.63
N LEU A 66 -2.88 7.82 1.74
CA LEU A 66 -2.97 8.65 2.93
C LEU A 66 -2.20 7.98 4.07
N LYS A 67 -1.32 8.71 4.75
CA LYS A 67 -0.57 8.17 5.89
C LYS A 67 -0.30 9.16 7.00
N ASN A 68 -0.02 8.69 8.21
CA ASN A 68 0.60 9.51 9.25
C ASN A 68 2.14 9.42 9.18
N PRO A 69 2.86 10.51 8.86
CA PRO A 69 4.32 10.50 8.74
C PRO A 69 5.06 10.16 10.04
N ARG A 70 4.39 10.31 11.18
CA ARG A 70 4.90 9.93 12.50
C ARG A 70 3.91 8.99 13.18
N PRO A 71 4.36 7.92 13.83
CA PRO A 71 3.47 6.98 14.50
C PRO A 71 2.72 7.69 15.64
N SER A 72 1.44 7.36 15.80
CA SER A 72 0.57 7.95 16.83
C SER A 72 0.30 6.96 17.96
N ALA A 73 0.36 7.41 19.21
CA ALA A 73 -0.10 6.64 20.37
C ALA A 73 -1.63 6.73 20.57
N ASP A 74 -2.28 7.69 19.93
CA ASP A 74 -3.72 7.94 20.03
C ASP A 74 -4.41 7.46 18.74
N LEU A 75 -4.98 6.25 18.81
CA LEU A 75 -5.65 5.61 17.68
C LEU A 75 -6.99 6.28 17.36
N ASP A 76 -7.72 6.73 18.39
CA ASP A 76 -9.01 7.40 18.21
C ASP A 76 -8.80 8.73 17.48
N ALA A 77 -7.83 9.55 17.91
CA ALA A 77 -7.49 10.78 17.21
C ALA A 77 -7.03 10.49 15.78
N LEU A 78 -6.20 9.46 15.57
CA LEU A 78 -5.73 9.08 14.24
C LEU A 78 -6.89 8.69 13.32
N GLN A 79 -7.88 7.94 13.81
CA GLN A 79 -9.08 7.60 13.04
C GLN A 79 -9.84 8.86 12.59
N HIS A 80 -10.03 9.83 13.49
CA HIS A 80 -10.69 11.09 13.15
C HIS A 80 -9.88 11.91 12.12
N SER A 81 -8.55 11.98 12.27
CA SER A 81 -7.65 12.61 11.30
C SER A 81 -7.76 11.95 9.93
N CYS A 82 -7.74 10.62 9.86
CA CYS A 82 -7.87 9.88 8.60
C CYS A 82 -9.21 10.15 7.91
N GLN A 83 -10.32 10.12 8.66
CA GLN A 83 -11.64 10.41 8.10
C GLN A 83 -11.74 11.86 7.58
N SER A 84 -11.15 12.82 8.32
CA SER A 84 -11.07 14.21 7.86
C SER A 84 -10.28 14.34 6.56
N ALA A 85 -9.18 13.61 6.42
CA ALA A 85 -8.37 13.61 5.20
C ALA A 85 -9.09 12.97 4.01
N VAL A 86 -9.80 11.85 4.22
CA VAL A 86 -10.65 11.22 3.18
C VAL A 86 -11.73 12.19 2.68
N ASN A 87 -12.35 12.97 3.58
CA ASN A 87 -13.33 13.98 3.19
C ASN A 87 -12.69 15.10 2.36
N ALA A 88 -11.54 15.60 2.78
CA ALA A 88 -10.81 16.66 2.08
C ALA A 88 -10.28 16.23 0.70
N LEU A 89 -9.83 14.97 0.57
CA LEU A 89 -9.47 14.38 -0.72
C LEU A 89 -10.66 14.34 -1.68
N ASN A 90 -11.81 13.85 -1.23
CA ASN A 90 -13.03 13.83 -2.05
C ASN A 90 -13.51 15.23 -2.44
N GLU A 91 -13.41 16.21 -1.53
CA GLU A 91 -13.72 17.62 -1.86
C GLU A 91 -12.80 18.15 -2.97
N SER A 92 -11.50 17.88 -2.87
CA SER A 92 -10.51 18.27 -3.87
C SER A 92 -10.75 17.58 -5.23
N LEU A 93 -11.08 16.28 -5.19
CA LEU A 93 -11.41 15.49 -6.38
C LEU A 93 -12.69 15.97 -7.09
N GLY A 94 -13.59 16.65 -6.39
CA GLY A 94 -14.82 17.21 -6.97
C GLY A 94 -14.57 18.15 -8.16
N ALA A 95 -13.47 18.90 -8.14
CA ALA A 95 -13.06 19.77 -9.26
C ALA A 95 -12.74 18.99 -10.55
N HIS A 96 -12.44 17.69 -10.41
CA HIS A 96 -12.11 16.77 -11.50
C HIS A 96 -13.24 15.79 -11.82
N ARG A 97 -14.41 15.95 -11.19
CA ARG A 97 -15.51 14.97 -11.23
C ARG A 97 -15.04 13.57 -10.83
N ALA A 98 -14.14 13.49 -9.87
CA ALA A 98 -13.59 12.24 -9.36
C ALA A 98 -13.95 12.04 -7.89
N CYS A 99 -13.73 10.82 -7.40
CA CYS A 99 -13.89 10.43 -6.00
C CYS A 99 -12.90 9.33 -5.63
N LEU A 100 -12.72 9.13 -4.32
CA LEU A 100 -12.05 7.95 -3.80
C LEU A 100 -13.01 6.76 -3.90
N MET A 101 -12.54 5.65 -4.45
CA MET A 101 -13.27 4.38 -4.45
C MET A 101 -12.74 3.49 -3.32
N PRO A 102 -13.60 3.04 -2.38
CA PRO A 102 -13.21 2.06 -1.37
C PRO A 102 -13.05 0.67 -2.02
N THR A 103 -12.78 -0.35 -1.20
CA THR A 103 -12.48 -1.76 -1.54
C THR A 103 -10.98 -2.06 -1.71
N ALA A 104 -10.65 -3.34 -1.75
CA ALA A 104 -9.29 -3.86 -1.88
C ALA A 104 -8.82 -3.98 -3.36
N MET A 105 -9.74 -3.90 -4.33
CA MET A 105 -9.47 -3.86 -5.77
C MET A 105 -10.62 -3.16 -6.49
N HIS A 106 -10.31 -2.42 -7.55
CA HIS A 106 -11.34 -1.86 -8.43
C HIS A 106 -12.08 -2.99 -9.18
N PRO A 107 -13.42 -3.03 -9.20
CA PRO A 107 -14.15 -4.21 -9.65
C PRO A 107 -14.12 -4.47 -11.16
N TRP A 108 -13.86 -3.46 -11.99
CA TRP A 108 -13.81 -3.59 -13.45
C TRP A 108 -12.69 -2.78 -14.12
N MET A 109 -11.68 -2.35 -13.35
CA MET A 109 -10.50 -1.72 -13.94
C MET A 109 -9.77 -2.77 -14.78
N ASP A 110 -9.30 -2.38 -15.96
CA ASP A 110 -8.33 -3.16 -16.73
C ASP A 110 -6.91 -2.61 -16.47
N PRO A 111 -6.05 -3.35 -15.73
CA PRO A 111 -4.67 -2.99 -15.47
C PRO A 111 -3.83 -2.61 -16.69
N ARG A 112 -4.15 -3.14 -17.88
CA ARG A 112 -3.38 -2.90 -19.10
C ARG A 112 -3.72 -1.59 -19.78
N THR A 113 -4.96 -1.14 -19.65
CA THR A 113 -5.46 0.06 -20.35
C THR A 113 -5.59 1.25 -19.42
N ASP A 114 -5.98 1.01 -18.17
CA ASP A 114 -6.36 2.07 -17.24
C ASP A 114 -5.19 2.52 -16.38
N ALA A 115 -4.27 1.59 -16.07
CA ALA A 115 -3.14 1.89 -15.21
C ALA A 115 -2.12 2.79 -15.91
N ARG A 116 -1.76 3.89 -15.26
CA ARG A 116 -0.68 4.78 -15.70
C ARG A 116 0.35 4.90 -14.60
N ARG A 117 1.62 4.65 -14.93
CA ARG A 117 2.72 4.74 -13.97
C ARG A 117 2.95 6.20 -13.58
N TRP A 118 3.33 6.41 -12.33
CA TRP A 118 3.69 7.72 -11.83
C TRP A 118 4.93 8.29 -12.57
N PRO A 119 4.83 9.46 -13.22
CA PRO A 119 5.90 9.98 -14.06
C PRO A 119 6.84 11.00 -13.36
N HIS A 120 6.69 11.25 -12.06
CA HIS A 120 7.36 12.35 -11.36
C HIS A 120 8.29 11.90 -10.22
N GLY A 121 9.60 12.03 -10.39
CA GLY A 121 10.55 11.67 -9.33
C GLY A 121 10.62 10.16 -9.06
N ASN A 122 11.77 9.67 -8.61
CA ASN A 122 12.04 8.24 -8.36
C ASN A 122 11.64 7.28 -9.52
N THR A 123 11.60 7.78 -10.76
CA THR A 123 11.19 7.00 -11.93
C THR A 123 12.07 5.78 -12.16
N ASP A 124 13.36 5.86 -11.80
CA ASP A 124 14.32 4.75 -11.92
C ASP A 124 13.88 3.50 -11.15
N VAL A 125 13.26 3.68 -9.96
CA VAL A 125 12.76 2.56 -9.16
C VAL A 125 11.56 1.94 -9.87
N TYR A 126 10.55 2.73 -10.26
CA TYR A 126 9.35 2.23 -10.93
C TYR A 126 9.65 1.63 -12.32
N ASP A 127 10.60 2.19 -13.05
CA ASP A 127 11.08 1.64 -14.32
C ASP A 127 11.81 0.30 -14.12
N THR A 128 12.58 0.18 -13.03
CA THR A 128 13.24 -1.08 -12.67
C THR A 128 12.21 -2.15 -12.33
N TYR A 129 11.21 -1.83 -11.52
CA TYR A 129 10.11 -2.76 -11.23
C TYR A 129 9.36 -3.16 -12.50
N ALA A 130 8.96 -2.21 -13.35
CA ALA A 130 8.25 -2.50 -14.61
C ALA A 130 9.08 -3.33 -15.61
N ARG A 131 10.41 -3.29 -15.51
CA ARG A 131 11.32 -4.14 -16.30
C ARG A 131 11.44 -5.55 -15.72
N ILE A 132 11.45 -5.69 -14.40
CA ILE A 132 11.65 -6.97 -13.71
C ILE A 132 10.33 -7.75 -13.64
N PHE A 133 9.23 -7.06 -13.38
CA PHE A 133 7.89 -7.59 -13.18
C PHE A 133 6.92 -7.06 -14.23
N ASP A 134 5.91 -7.87 -14.53
CA ASP A 134 4.77 -7.45 -15.34
C ASP A 134 3.76 -6.67 -14.49
N CYS A 135 4.08 -5.40 -14.22
CA CYS A 135 3.27 -4.53 -13.38
C CYS A 135 1.90 -4.16 -13.99
N GLY A 136 1.63 -4.54 -15.24
CA GLY A 136 0.33 -4.35 -15.90
C GLY A 136 -0.70 -5.44 -15.57
N THR A 137 -0.60 -6.06 -14.40
CA THR A 137 -1.48 -7.14 -13.93
C THR A 137 -2.24 -6.69 -12.68
N HIS A 138 -3.33 -7.39 -12.36
CA HIS A 138 -4.12 -7.11 -11.15
C HIS A 138 -3.28 -7.11 -9.87
N GLY A 139 -2.31 -8.02 -9.76
CA GLY A 139 -1.40 -8.16 -8.62
C GLY A 139 -0.42 -7.00 -8.40
N TRP A 140 -0.45 -5.98 -9.27
CA TRP A 140 0.36 -4.77 -9.16
C TRP A 140 -0.50 -3.51 -9.27
N ALA A 141 -1.31 -3.41 -10.34
CA ALA A 141 -1.97 -2.16 -10.68
C ALA A 141 -3.37 -2.01 -10.07
N ASN A 142 -4.00 -3.09 -9.60
CA ASN A 142 -5.38 -3.05 -9.11
C ASN A 142 -5.50 -3.50 -7.66
N LEU A 143 -4.52 -3.13 -6.83
CA LEU A 143 -4.51 -3.43 -5.40
C LEU A 143 -4.71 -2.14 -4.60
N GLN A 144 -5.46 -2.27 -3.50
CA GLN A 144 -5.62 -1.24 -2.48
C GLN A 144 -5.45 -1.87 -1.10
N SER A 145 -4.80 -1.15 -0.20
CA SER A 145 -4.41 -1.66 1.11
C SER A 145 -4.78 -0.71 2.24
N MET A 146 -4.93 -1.30 3.42
CA MET A 146 -4.61 -0.62 4.67
C MET A 146 -3.36 -1.27 5.25
N HIS A 147 -2.33 -0.49 5.53
CA HIS A 147 -1.15 -0.97 6.24
C HIS A 147 -1.19 -0.54 7.70
N ILE A 148 -0.75 -1.45 8.58
CA ILE A 148 -0.59 -1.20 10.00
C ILE A 148 0.88 -1.39 10.34
N ASN A 149 1.57 -0.29 10.58
CA ASN A 149 2.97 -0.25 10.96
C ASN A 149 3.08 -0.27 12.50
N LEU A 150 3.59 -1.38 13.03
CA LEU A 150 3.81 -1.57 14.47
C LEU A 150 5.31 -1.50 14.79
N PRO A 151 5.74 -0.64 15.72
CA PRO A 151 7.14 -0.51 16.07
C PRO A 151 7.60 -1.63 17.01
N PHE A 152 8.91 -1.70 17.24
CA PHE A 152 9.54 -2.53 18.27
C PHE A 152 10.84 -1.84 18.74
N ALA A 153 11.13 -1.89 20.05
CA ALA A 153 12.29 -1.20 20.60
C ALA A 153 13.57 -2.04 20.57
N ASP A 154 13.45 -3.36 20.61
CA ASP A 154 14.54 -4.31 20.81
C ASP A 154 14.25 -5.65 20.12
N GLU A 155 15.23 -6.56 20.17
CA GLU A 155 15.17 -7.86 19.51
C GLU A 155 14.10 -8.79 20.12
N ASP A 156 13.87 -8.73 21.44
CA ASP A 156 12.81 -9.52 22.09
C ASP A 156 11.43 -9.09 21.56
N GLN A 157 11.20 -7.78 21.51
CA GLN A 157 9.96 -7.22 20.96
C GLN A 157 9.79 -7.56 19.48
N PHE A 158 10.86 -7.50 18.68
CA PHE A 158 10.83 -7.92 17.27
C PHE A 158 10.35 -9.37 17.12
N VAL A 159 11.00 -10.31 17.82
CA VAL A 159 10.67 -11.75 17.73
C VAL A 159 9.23 -12.02 18.16
N ARG A 160 8.80 -11.41 19.27
CA ARG A 160 7.45 -11.58 19.81
C ARG A 160 6.38 -10.99 18.90
N LEU A 161 6.62 -9.78 18.37
CA LEU A 161 5.71 -9.12 17.45
C LEU A 161 5.60 -9.91 16.14
N HIS A 162 6.72 -10.34 15.56
CA HIS A 162 6.75 -11.17 14.36
C HIS A 162 5.99 -12.48 14.55
N ALA A 163 6.18 -13.16 15.69
CA ALA A 163 5.44 -14.37 16.03
C ALA A 163 3.92 -14.12 16.15
N ALA A 164 3.52 -13.02 16.80
CA ALA A 164 2.11 -12.64 16.95
C ALA A 164 1.45 -12.31 15.59
N ILE A 165 2.14 -11.54 14.73
CA ILE A 165 1.65 -11.18 13.40
C ILE A 165 1.38 -12.44 12.56
N ARG A 166 2.26 -13.43 12.60
CA ARG A 166 2.08 -14.70 11.87
C ARG A 166 0.78 -15.43 12.24
N LEU A 167 0.32 -15.31 13.48
CA LEU A 167 -0.92 -15.94 13.94
C LEU A 167 -2.17 -15.23 13.43
N ILE A 168 -2.12 -13.90 13.29
CA ILE A 168 -3.27 -13.09 12.88
C ILE A 168 -3.36 -12.90 11.36
N LEU A 169 -2.25 -12.98 10.64
CA LEU A 169 -2.20 -12.82 9.17
C LEU A 169 -3.23 -13.67 8.40
N PRO A 170 -3.46 -14.96 8.70
CA PRO A 170 -4.50 -15.72 7.98
C PRO A 170 -5.94 -15.32 8.34
N ILE A 171 -6.15 -14.64 9.47
CA ILE A 171 -7.47 -14.23 9.95
C ILE A 171 -7.88 -12.89 9.34
N ILE A 172 -6.93 -11.96 9.15
CA ILE A 172 -7.22 -10.62 8.63
C ILE A 172 -7.96 -10.65 7.28
N PRO A 173 -7.52 -11.41 6.25
CA PRO A 173 -8.25 -11.51 4.99
C PRO A 173 -9.68 -12.01 5.17
N ALA A 174 -9.93 -12.94 6.09
CA ALA A 174 -11.29 -13.44 6.36
C ALA A 174 -12.23 -12.35 6.94
N LEU A 175 -11.68 -11.36 7.65
CA LEU A 175 -12.43 -10.25 8.23
C LEU A 175 -12.53 -9.04 7.30
N ALA A 176 -11.47 -8.78 6.52
CA ALA A 176 -11.30 -7.55 5.75
C ALA A 176 -11.51 -7.72 4.23
N ALA A 177 -11.76 -8.95 3.76
CA ALA A 177 -12.06 -9.27 2.37
C ALA A 177 -13.12 -8.32 1.80
N SER A 178 -12.75 -7.60 0.74
CA SER A 178 -13.61 -6.60 0.10
C SER A 178 -13.43 -6.52 -1.42
N SER A 179 -12.87 -7.55 -2.04
CA SER A 179 -12.58 -7.60 -3.48
C SER A 179 -13.15 -8.85 -4.15
N PRO A 180 -14.45 -9.17 -4.02
CA PRO A 180 -15.01 -10.37 -4.64
C PRO A 180 -15.18 -10.27 -6.17
N ILE A 181 -15.12 -9.05 -6.73
CA ILE A 181 -15.36 -8.76 -8.14
C ILE A 181 -14.08 -8.20 -8.76
N ALA A 182 -13.70 -8.71 -9.93
CA ALA A 182 -12.65 -8.18 -10.79
C ALA A 182 -13.05 -8.45 -12.26
N ASP A 183 -12.58 -7.64 -13.21
CA ASP A 183 -13.00 -7.68 -14.62
C ASP A 183 -14.54 -7.64 -14.82
N GLY A 184 -15.27 -6.98 -13.92
CA GLY A 184 -16.73 -6.91 -13.95
C GLY A 184 -17.46 -8.22 -13.61
N ARG A 185 -16.75 -9.23 -13.09
CA ARG A 185 -17.30 -10.56 -12.76
C ARG A 185 -16.92 -11.00 -11.36
N PHE A 186 -17.75 -11.86 -10.77
CA PHE A 186 -17.40 -12.55 -9.53
C PHE A 186 -16.20 -13.46 -9.77
N THR A 187 -15.19 -13.35 -8.91
CA THR A 187 -13.89 -14.05 -9.07
C THR A 187 -13.89 -15.46 -8.50
N GLY A 188 -14.88 -15.80 -7.66
CA GLY A 188 -14.85 -17.02 -6.85
C GLY A 188 -14.18 -16.84 -5.48
N PHE A 189 -13.54 -15.70 -5.23
CA PHE A 189 -12.87 -15.38 -3.97
C PHE A 189 -13.61 -14.26 -3.24
N ALA A 190 -13.51 -14.21 -1.91
CA ALA A 190 -13.94 -13.04 -1.14
C ALA A 190 -12.87 -11.92 -1.21
N ASP A 191 -11.60 -12.32 -1.29
CA ASP A 191 -10.43 -11.45 -1.37
C ASP A 191 -9.62 -11.79 -2.64
N ALA A 192 -10.09 -11.32 -3.80
CA ALA A 192 -9.35 -11.48 -5.05
C ALA A 192 -8.04 -10.68 -5.05
N ARG A 193 -7.92 -9.65 -4.20
CA ARG A 193 -6.69 -8.86 -4.04
C ARG A 193 -5.56 -9.79 -3.60
N LEU A 194 -5.80 -10.56 -2.54
CA LEU A 194 -4.79 -11.47 -2.01
C LEU A 194 -4.47 -12.60 -2.99
N GLU A 195 -5.47 -13.10 -3.72
CA GLU A 195 -5.29 -14.09 -4.78
C GLU A 195 -4.44 -13.57 -5.94
N ALA A 196 -4.61 -12.31 -6.35
CA ALA A 196 -3.77 -11.69 -7.37
C ALA A 196 -2.36 -11.36 -6.84
N TYR A 197 -2.28 -10.86 -5.59
CA TYR A 197 -1.03 -10.50 -4.92
C TYR A 197 -0.09 -11.69 -4.78
N ARG A 198 -0.61 -12.87 -4.38
CA ARG A 198 0.25 -14.04 -4.11
C ARG A 198 1.04 -14.54 -5.32
N SER A 199 0.66 -14.12 -6.53
CA SER A 199 1.33 -14.45 -7.79
C SER A 199 1.99 -13.25 -8.48
N ASN A 200 2.01 -12.07 -7.85
CA ASN A 200 2.48 -10.84 -8.51
C ASN A 200 3.97 -10.88 -8.89
N ALA A 201 4.74 -11.72 -8.19
CA ALA A 201 6.16 -11.89 -8.37
C ALA A 201 6.54 -13.36 -8.60
N ASP A 202 5.72 -14.15 -9.30
CA ASP A 202 5.97 -15.59 -9.55
C ASP A 202 7.33 -15.90 -10.19
N ARG A 203 7.93 -14.93 -10.90
CA ARG A 203 9.28 -15.04 -11.44
C ARG A 203 10.36 -15.11 -10.35
N PHE A 204 10.10 -14.50 -9.19
CA PHE A 204 10.99 -14.43 -8.04
C PHE A 204 10.21 -14.79 -6.77
N PRO A 205 9.85 -16.07 -6.57
CA PRO A 205 8.95 -16.50 -5.51
C PRO A 205 9.40 -16.12 -4.09
N SER A 206 10.70 -15.87 -3.87
CA SER A 206 11.20 -15.47 -2.55
C SER A 206 10.71 -14.09 -2.09
N ILE A 207 10.19 -13.26 -2.99
CA ILE A 207 9.62 -11.94 -2.66
C ILE A 207 8.33 -12.08 -1.86
N VAL A 208 7.42 -12.93 -2.31
CA VAL A 208 6.14 -13.18 -1.63
C VAL A 208 6.30 -14.26 -0.55
N GLY A 209 7.16 -15.24 -0.80
CA GLY A 209 7.35 -16.39 0.08
C GLY A 209 6.04 -17.16 0.30
N HIS A 210 5.78 -17.58 1.54
CA HIS A 210 4.57 -18.33 1.90
C HIS A 210 3.38 -17.46 2.33
N LEU A 211 3.40 -16.14 2.04
CA LEU A 211 2.50 -15.09 2.56
C LEU A 211 2.53 -14.93 4.09
N ILE A 212 2.44 -16.02 4.83
CA ILE A 212 2.75 -16.08 6.26
C ILE A 212 4.27 -16.22 6.37
N PRO A 213 4.98 -15.22 6.94
CA PRO A 213 6.42 -15.26 7.04
C PRO A 213 6.92 -16.46 7.87
N ASP A 214 8.16 -16.90 7.60
CA ASP A 214 8.83 -17.91 8.40
C ASP A 214 9.13 -17.42 9.82
N PRO A 215 9.22 -18.32 10.82
CA PRO A 215 9.71 -17.95 12.13
C PRO A 215 11.19 -17.52 12.06
N VAL A 216 11.51 -16.39 12.67
CA VAL A 216 12.88 -15.87 12.78
C VAL A 216 13.23 -15.62 14.24
N ALA A 217 14.49 -15.83 14.59
CA ALA A 217 14.98 -15.75 15.96
C ALA A 217 15.53 -14.36 16.35
N GLY A 218 15.47 -13.39 15.44
CA GLY A 218 15.99 -12.03 15.65
C GLY A 218 16.18 -11.28 14.34
N GLU A 219 16.60 -10.01 14.43
CA GLU A 219 16.76 -9.15 13.25
C GLU A 219 17.83 -9.69 12.29
N SER A 220 18.95 -10.20 12.82
CA SER A 220 20.02 -10.79 11.99
C SER A 220 19.50 -12.01 11.22
N ALA A 221 18.77 -12.90 11.91
CA ALA A 221 18.20 -14.08 11.27
C ALA A 221 17.19 -13.71 10.18
N TYR A 222 16.40 -12.65 10.37
CA TYR A 222 15.50 -12.13 9.34
C TYR A 222 16.27 -11.63 8.11
N ARG A 223 17.34 -10.84 8.32
CA ARG A 223 18.18 -10.37 7.21
C ARG A 223 18.83 -11.53 6.45
N ASP A 224 19.38 -12.51 7.16
CA ASP A 224 20.15 -13.60 6.54
C ASP A 224 19.25 -14.63 5.84
N ARG A 225 18.05 -14.89 6.39
CA ARG A 225 17.16 -15.96 5.91
C ARG A 225 16.01 -15.48 5.04
N VAL A 226 15.63 -14.21 5.11
CA VAL A 226 14.53 -13.64 4.33
C VAL A 226 15.07 -12.65 3.30
N LEU A 227 15.74 -11.58 3.74
CA LEU A 227 16.14 -10.50 2.83
C LEU A 227 17.30 -10.89 1.91
N ALA A 228 18.36 -11.51 2.43
CA ALA A 228 19.55 -11.83 1.63
C ALA A 228 19.27 -12.84 0.50
N PRO A 229 18.47 -13.92 0.69
CA PRO A 229 18.05 -14.78 -0.40
C PRO A 229 17.21 -14.02 -1.44
N MET A 230 16.26 -13.19 -1.01
CA MET A 230 15.44 -12.38 -1.89
C MET A 230 16.26 -11.43 -2.76
N TYR A 231 17.24 -10.75 -2.16
CA TYR A 231 18.13 -9.85 -2.90
C TYR A 231 19.02 -10.59 -3.91
N ARG A 232 19.47 -11.81 -3.59
CA ARG A 232 20.23 -12.62 -4.55
C ARG A 232 19.38 -13.05 -5.74
N GLU A 233 18.15 -13.49 -5.49
CA GLU A 233 17.24 -13.94 -6.55
C GLU A 233 16.90 -12.81 -7.54
N ILE A 234 16.67 -11.58 -7.06
CA ILE A 234 16.35 -10.42 -7.90
C ILE A 234 17.58 -9.92 -8.69
N ALA A 235 18.79 -10.18 -8.21
CA ALA A 235 20.03 -9.70 -8.83
C ALA A 235 20.49 -10.55 -10.03
N GLU A 236 19.88 -11.72 -10.26
CA GLU A 236 20.15 -12.63 -11.40
C GLU A 236 19.41 -12.21 -12.68
#